data_AF-A0A928JGS5-F1
#
_entry.id   AF-A0A928JGS5-F1
#
_cell.length_a   1.000
_cell.length_b   1.000
_cell.length_c   1.000
_cell.angle_alpha   90.00
_cell.angle_beta   90.00
_cell.angle_gamma   90.00
#
_symmetry.space_group_name_H-M   'P 1'
#
loop_
_entity.id
_entity.type
_entity.pdbx_description
1 polymer ?
#
loop_
_entity_poly.entity_id
_entity_poly.type
_entity_poly.pdbx_seq_one_letter_code
_entity_poly.pdbx_strand_id
1 'polypeptide(L)'
;MNLMELRGKSDAELRRIKSEMIRRENYTGMRLVDEFSTYYGKQVRVVRGRNVPRGTTGECFWMGAKTYSGYDDRWGNFTKTRIGIRDARGYVHWTALDNVELC
;
A
#
# COMPACT_ATOMS: atom_id res chain seq x y z
N MET A 1 7.40 7.91 -4.91
CA MET A 1 7.94 6.53 -4.92
C MET A 1 6.93 5.61 -5.58
N ASN A 2 7.35 4.79 -6.54
CA ASN A 2 6.50 3.76 -7.12
C ASN A 2 6.63 2.47 -6.30
N LEU A 3 5.56 2.09 -5.61
CA LEU A 3 5.58 0.91 -4.72
C LEU A 3 5.84 -0.40 -5.47
N MET A 4 5.51 -0.47 -6.76
CA MET A 4 5.73 -1.68 -7.56
C MET A 4 7.22 -1.96 -7.82
N GLU A 5 8.12 -1.00 -7.62
CA GLU A 5 9.57 -1.21 -7.67
C GLU A 5 10.08 -2.08 -6.50
N LEU A 6 9.27 -2.24 -5.45
CA LEU A 6 9.57 -3.10 -4.31
C LEU A 6 9.19 -4.56 -4.58
N ARG A 7 8.46 -4.85 -5.66
CA ARG A 7 8.06 -6.20 -6.03
C ARG A 7 9.29 -7.08 -6.28
N GLY A 8 9.30 -8.26 -5.67
CA GLY A 8 10.38 -9.24 -5.81
C GLY A 8 11.59 -8.98 -4.90
N LYS A 9 11.58 -7.90 -4.11
CA LYS A 9 12.58 -7.70 -3.05
C LYS A 9 12.32 -8.66 -1.90
N SER A 10 13.39 -9.21 -1.35
CA SER A 10 13.37 -10.00 -0.12
C SER A 10 13.05 -9.12 1.10
N ASP A 11 12.60 -9.76 2.18
CA ASP A 11 12.34 -9.08 3.46
C ASP A 11 13.57 -8.36 4.01
N ALA A 12 14.77 -8.87 3.75
CA ALA A 12 16.02 -8.25 4.17
C ALA A 12 16.28 -6.94 3.39
N GLU A 13 16.01 -6.95 2.08
CA GLU A 13 16.11 -5.74 1.24
C GLU A 13 15.05 -4.71 1.63
N LEU A 14 13.80 -5.12 1.86
CA LEU A 14 12.74 -4.24 2.32
C LEU A 14 13.09 -3.60 3.67
N ARG A 15 13.63 -4.37 4.61
CA ARG A 15 14.14 -3.85 5.90
C ARG A 15 15.25 -2.83 5.70
N ARG A 16 16.21 -3.09 4.81
CA ARG A 16 17.29 -2.14 4.50
C ARG A 16 16.77 -0.83 3.92
N ILE A 17 15.82 -0.90 2.98
CA ILE A 17 15.19 0.29 2.39
C ILE A 17 14.43 1.06 3.46
N LYS A 18 13.67 0.38 4.32
CA LYS A 18 12.97 0.99 5.45
C LYS A 18 13.94 1.75 6.37
N SER A 19 15.05 1.13 6.76
CA SER A 19 16.09 1.77 7.58
C SER A 19 16.69 3.00 6.91
N GLU A 20 16.92 2.96 5.60
CA GLU A 20 17.43 4.11 4.85
C GLU A 20 16.43 5.28 4.80
N MET A 21 15.14 4.98 4.64
CA MET A 21 14.09 6.02 4.70
C MET A 21 14.05 6.69 6.08
N ILE A 22 14.22 5.92 7.16
CA ILE A 22 14.30 6.45 8.53
C ILE A 22 15.51 7.37 8.70
N ARG A 23 16.70 6.95 8.24
CA ARG A 23 17.92 7.77 8.32
C ARG A 23 17.81 9.12 7.61
N ARG A 24 17.00 9.17 6.54
CA ARG A 24 16.73 10.40 5.78
C ARG A 24 15.54 11.19 6.30
N GLU A 25 14.98 10.80 7.45
CA GLU A 25 13.75 11.39 8.02
C GLU A 25 12.57 11.39 7.03
N ASN A 26 12.55 10.42 6.11
CA ASN A 26 11.49 10.22 5.14
C ASN A 26 10.46 9.23 5.70
N TYR A 27 9.66 9.70 6.65
CA TYR A 27 8.67 8.86 7.33
C TYR A 27 7.56 8.37 6.39
N THR A 28 7.23 9.13 5.35
CA THR A 28 6.34 8.68 4.28
C THR A 28 6.90 7.50 3.52
N GLY A 29 8.17 7.57 3.09
CA GLY A 29 8.85 6.45 2.44
C GLY A 29 8.90 5.21 3.34
N MET A 30 9.22 5.41 4.61
CA MET A 30 9.25 4.34 5.62
C MET A 30 7.89 3.65 5.75
N ARG A 31 6.80 4.42 5.92
CA ARG A 31 5.43 3.88 6.03
C ARG A 31 5.02 3.14 4.76
N LEU A 32 5.33 3.69 3.59
CA LEU A 32 4.99 3.07 2.31
C LEU A 32 5.67 1.69 2.12
N VAL A 33 6.93 1.55 2.55
CA VAL A 33 7.63 0.25 2.52
C VAL A 33 6.99 -0.73 3.51
N ASP A 34 6.63 -0.26 4.70
CA ASP A 34 5.98 -1.08 5.73
C ASP A 34 4.62 -1.61 5.27
N GLU A 35 3.80 -0.75 4.70
CA GLU A 35 2.52 -1.11 4.09
C GLU A 35 2.70 -2.09 2.94
N PHE A 36 3.68 -1.87 2.06
CA PHE A 36 3.97 -2.81 0.97
C PHE A 36 4.34 -4.19 1.50
N SER A 37 5.26 -4.25 2.46
CA SER A 37 5.68 -5.50 3.10
C SER A 37 4.54 -6.23 3.79
N THR A 38 3.56 -5.49 4.32
CA THR A 38 2.44 -6.05 5.08
C THR A 38 1.33 -6.57 4.16
N TYR A 39 1.02 -5.86 3.08
CA TYR A 39 -0.19 -6.12 2.28
C TYR A 39 0.06 -6.71 0.90
N TYR A 40 1.21 -6.46 0.27
CA TYR A 40 1.43 -6.92 -1.11
C TYR A 40 1.42 -8.45 -1.21
N GLY A 41 0.64 -8.97 -2.15
CA GLY A 41 0.44 -10.42 -2.36
C GLY A 41 -0.37 -11.12 -1.26
N LYS A 42 -0.95 -10.38 -0.30
CA LYS A 42 -1.80 -10.95 0.76
C LYS A 42 -3.28 -10.89 0.40
N GLN A 43 -4.06 -11.77 1.00
CA GLN A 43 -5.52 -11.71 0.95
C GLN A 43 -6.01 -10.58 1.84
N VAL A 44 -6.90 -9.75 1.30
CA VAL A 44 -7.49 -8.61 1.99
C VAL A 44 -9.00 -8.62 1.83
N ARG A 45 -9.68 -7.92 2.74
CA ARG A 45 -11.13 -7.72 2.73
C ARG A 45 -11.47 -6.26 2.86
N VAL A 46 -12.38 -5.79 2.01
CA VAL A 46 -12.91 -4.42 2.07
C VAL A 46 -13.87 -4.31 3.25
N VAL A 47 -13.56 -3.41 4.19
CA VAL A 47 -14.36 -3.18 5.40
C VAL A 47 -15.01 -1.80 5.44
N ARG A 48 -14.48 -0.83 4.70
CA ARG A 48 -15.04 0.52 4.60
C ARG A 48 -14.86 1.13 3.21
N GLY A 49 -15.29 2.37 3.05
CA GLY A 49 -15.34 3.07 1.76
C GLY A 49 -16.68 2.88 1.05
N ARG A 50 -16.85 3.61 -0.06
CA ARG A 50 -18.11 3.67 -0.83
C ARG A 50 -18.01 3.07 -2.25
N ASN A 51 -16.78 2.93 -2.77
CA ASN A 51 -16.56 2.59 -4.18
C ASN A 51 -16.52 1.08 -4.44
N VAL A 52 -16.13 0.29 -3.44
CA VAL A 52 -16.05 -1.18 -3.54
C VAL A 52 -16.96 -1.76 -2.46
N PRO A 53 -17.81 -2.75 -2.78
CA PRO A 53 -18.69 -3.37 -1.79
C PRO A 53 -17.93 -3.86 -0.56
N ARG A 54 -18.50 -3.61 0.63
CA ARG A 54 -17.96 -4.19 1.86
C ARG A 54 -18.10 -5.72 1.79
N GLY A 55 -17.07 -6.42 2.24
CA GLY A 55 -16.98 -7.87 2.13
C GLY A 55 -16.32 -8.37 0.85
N THR A 56 -16.00 -7.51 -0.13
CA THR A 56 -15.17 -7.91 -1.27
C THR A 56 -13.81 -8.40 -0.75
N THR A 57 -13.46 -9.64 -1.09
CA THR A 57 -12.17 -10.28 -0.76
C THR A 57 -11.35 -10.52 -2.02
N GLY A 58 -10.03 -10.51 -1.87
CA GLY A 58 -9.12 -10.84 -2.96
C GLY A 58 -7.66 -10.57 -2.63
N GLU A 59 -6.79 -10.94 -3.55
CA GLU A 59 -5.35 -10.73 -3.40
C GLU A 59 -5.00 -9.27 -3.73
N CYS A 60 -4.22 -8.63 -2.86
CA CYS A 60 -3.60 -7.33 -3.13
C CYS A 60 -2.44 -7.50 -4.14
N PHE A 61 -2.74 -7.39 -5.44
CA PHE A 61 -1.76 -7.61 -6.51
C PHE A 61 -1.00 -6.33 -6.92
N TRP A 62 -1.48 -5.17 -6.49
CA TRP A 62 -0.91 -3.86 -6.84
C TRP A 62 -1.01 -2.89 -5.66
N MET A 63 0.04 -2.09 -5.46
CA MET A 63 0.03 -0.98 -4.52
C MET A 63 0.69 0.24 -5.17
N GLY A 64 0.22 1.44 -4.83
CA GLY A 64 0.78 2.71 -5.31
C GLY A 64 0.57 3.85 -4.33
N ALA A 65 1.49 4.80 -4.32
CA ALA A 65 1.39 6.00 -3.52
C ALA A 65 0.72 7.13 -4.32
N LYS A 66 -0.25 7.82 -3.71
CA LYS A 66 -0.89 9.01 -4.31
C LYS A 66 -0.84 10.17 -3.32
N THR A 67 -0.16 11.24 -3.72
CA THR A 67 -0.06 12.49 -2.95
C THR A 67 -1.13 13.47 -3.44
N TYR A 68 -1.90 14.03 -2.50
CA TYR A 68 -3.01 14.95 -2.79
C TYR A 68 -2.65 16.42 -2.52
N SER A 69 -1.38 16.72 -2.35
CA SER A 69 -0.86 18.04 -2.02
C SER A 69 0.35 18.37 -2.90
N GLY A 70 0.57 19.64 -3.18
CA GLY A 70 1.81 20.15 -3.80
C GLY A 70 2.92 20.42 -2.78
N TYR A 71 2.61 20.36 -1.48
CA TYR A 71 3.59 20.54 -0.42
C TYR A 71 4.42 19.27 -0.18
N ASP A 72 5.60 19.48 0.37
CA ASP A 72 6.43 18.41 0.89
C ASP A 72 5.65 17.58 1.92
N ASP A 73 5.66 16.26 1.72
CA ASP A 73 4.91 15.30 2.52
C ASP A 73 5.84 14.38 3.31
N ARG A 74 6.96 14.90 3.82
CA ARG A 74 7.89 14.15 4.69
C ARG A 74 7.18 13.48 5.88
N TRP A 75 6.11 14.08 6.38
CA TRP A 75 5.32 13.60 7.53
C TRP A 75 4.14 12.68 7.18
N GLY A 76 3.82 12.49 5.89
CA GLY A 76 2.81 11.52 5.44
C GLY A 76 1.36 11.96 5.61
N ASN A 77 1.14 13.26 5.72
CA ASN A 77 -0.18 13.87 5.86
C ASN A 77 -1.00 13.78 4.55
N PHE A 78 -0.34 13.82 3.41
CA PHE A 78 -0.98 14.00 2.10
C PHE A 78 -0.86 12.79 1.17
N THR A 79 0.07 11.89 1.43
CA THR A 79 0.30 10.67 0.62
C THR A 79 -0.50 9.52 1.19
N LYS A 80 -1.41 8.98 0.39
CA LYS A 80 -2.20 7.79 0.73
C LYS A 80 -1.83 6.63 -0.16
N THR A 81 -1.91 5.43 0.40
CA THR A 81 -1.67 4.19 -0.34
C THR A 81 -2.95 3.73 -1.00
N ARG A 82 -2.83 3.42 -2.29
CA ARG A 82 -3.88 2.87 -3.14
C ARG A 82 -3.53 1.42 -3.44
N ILE A 83 -4.54 0.58 -3.51
CA ILE A 83 -4.36 -0.84 -3.77
C ILE A 83 -5.28 -1.31 -4.90
N GLY A 84 -4.83 -2.34 -5.61
CA GLY A 84 -5.61 -3.15 -6.52
C GLY A 84 -5.86 -4.52 -5.90
N ILE A 85 -7.12 -4.91 -5.82
CA ILE A 85 -7.57 -6.20 -5.28
C ILE A 85 -8.07 -7.03 -6.44
N ARG A 86 -7.61 -8.28 -6.57
CA ARG A 86 -8.13 -9.25 -7.54
C ARG A 86 -8.97 -10.29 -6.81
N ASP A 87 -10.27 -10.30 -7.08
CA ASP A 87 -11.18 -11.26 -6.44
C ASP A 87 -11.12 -12.66 -7.08
N ALA A 88 -11.80 -13.63 -6.47
CA ALA A 88 -11.84 -15.01 -6.95
C ALA A 88 -12.46 -15.18 -8.35
N ARG A 89 -13.24 -14.19 -8.81
CA ARG A 89 -13.84 -14.17 -10.15
C ARG A 89 -12.94 -13.47 -11.17
N GLY A 90 -11.77 -12.97 -10.75
CA GLY A 90 -10.81 -12.27 -11.59
C GLY A 90 -11.10 -10.78 -11.75
N TYR A 91 -12.12 -10.22 -11.10
CA TYR A 91 -12.38 -8.78 -11.18
C TYR A 91 -11.36 -7.99 -10.38
N VAL A 92 -11.01 -6.82 -10.92
CA VAL A 92 -10.08 -5.88 -10.31
C VAL A 92 -10.85 -4.76 -9.64
N HIS A 93 -10.59 -4.54 -8.36
CA HIS A 93 -11.16 -3.47 -7.55
C HIS A 93 -10.08 -2.51 -7.09
N TRP A 94 -10.34 -1.21 -7.17
CA TRP A 94 -9.39 -0.17 -6.79
C TRP A 94 -9.88 0.61 -5.58
N THR A 95 -9.09 0.63 -4.50
CA THR A 95 -9.49 1.30 -3.26
C THR A 95 -8.29 1.90 -2.52
N ALA A 96 -8.55 2.59 -1.40
CA ALA A 96 -7.48 3.02 -0.48
C ALA A 96 -7.06 1.83 0.39
N LEU A 97 -5.78 1.73 0.74
CA LEU A 97 -5.32 0.72 1.70
C LEU A 97 -6.10 0.80 3.02
N ASP A 98 -6.35 2.04 3.46
CA ASP A 98 -7.19 2.36 4.60
C ASP A 98 -8.54 1.63 4.60
N ASN A 99 -9.10 1.28 3.44
CA ASN A 99 -10.42 0.66 3.33
C ASN A 99 -10.44 -0.85 3.55
N VAL A 100 -9.28 -1.49 3.73
CA VAL A 100 -9.16 -2.94 3.85
C VAL A 100 -8.48 -3.38 5.14
N GLU A 101 -8.67 -4.66 5.46
CA GLU A 101 -7.89 -5.37 6.46
C GLU A 101 -7.34 -6.68 5.87
N LEU A 102 -6.29 -7.21 6.50
CA LEU A 102 -5.78 -8.55 6.17
C LEU A 102 -6.82 -9.61 6.57
N CYS A 103 -6.92 -10.65 5.75
CA CYS A 103 -7.71 -11.85 6.04
C CYS A 103 -6.91 -12.87 6.83
#